data_AF-A0A954FBC5-F1
#
_entry.id   AF-A0A954FBC5-F1
#
_cell.length_a   1.000
_cell.length_b   1.000
_cell.length_c   1.000
_cell.angle_alpha   90.00
_cell.angle_beta   90.00
_cell.angle_gamma   90.00
#
_symmetry.space_group_name_H-M   'P 1'
#
loop_
_entity.id
_entity.type
_entity.pdbx_description
1 polymer ?
#
loop_
_entity_poly.entity_id
_entity_poly.type
_entity_poly.pdbx_seq_one_letter_code
_entity_poly.pdbx_strand_id
1 'polypeptide(L)'
;MQRMLPLFFTVLPLLLTACSDQSKSESQIQNGTSDSAVTTTDAGKASDQITPADQSLSAHSRELFDWFDTLGVPNLDDRKYLRLYKGTYQTLRDDKEKPQYTNVFLLVSTESEKKTFTLGMRTVTYSNESSNILTGELYEFKEVDLRKDVIRRLKYLRSLTPEEDRLRHIGRMSRELVELFILARGCYGAGLNEEAEELMTYMSETPDLKTQEPPGKKGLQNALAEEMAYSFMWSTILDFRDPKIPRIELLQRFREIAKNYPQSSYAVRARESAEILTRMIQEDEVHAQKKIRPLEEMTVREQVAELIFQLRDQNATQHSQPGSCNIFHDPRDGGWLSQKVEGKGSPATQLVKLGDVALEQLIDAVDDNSFTRCVGYHRNFYFSHHVIRVGDCCQTIIDRIQPTGRRFDIEGDPQRAKAAMKVWYLGN
;
A
#
# COMPACT_ATOMS: atom_id res chain seq x y z
N MET A 1 -8.25 50.12 -3.03
CA MET A 1 -8.25 49.65 -1.62
C MET A 1 -7.91 48.17 -1.61
N GLN A 2 -6.62 47.84 -1.57
CA GLN A 2 -6.12 46.46 -1.42
C GLN A 2 -5.80 46.25 0.08
N ARG A 3 -6.48 45.31 0.72
CA ARG A 3 -6.15 44.85 2.07
C ARG A 3 -5.15 43.71 1.96
N MET A 4 -3.89 43.96 2.31
CA MET A 4 -2.96 42.91 2.69
C MET A 4 -3.33 42.42 4.10
N LEU A 5 -3.54 41.12 4.25
CA LEU A 5 -3.62 40.44 5.54
C LEU A 5 -2.25 39.81 5.84
N PRO A 6 -1.68 39.98 7.04
CA PRO A 6 -0.42 39.34 7.40
C PRO A 6 -0.67 37.88 7.81
N LEU A 7 0.07 36.97 7.19
CA LEU A 7 0.20 35.57 7.62
C LEU A 7 1.13 35.52 8.84
N PHE A 8 0.58 35.28 10.03
CA PHE A 8 1.35 34.87 11.20
C PHE A 8 1.49 33.34 11.18
N PHE A 9 2.72 32.86 11.02
CA PHE A 9 3.08 31.46 11.26
C PHE A 9 3.30 31.28 12.77
N THR A 10 2.39 30.58 13.43
CA THR A 10 2.60 30.06 14.78
C THR A 10 3.34 28.73 14.71
N VAL A 11 4.55 28.70 15.25
CA VAL A 11 5.35 27.49 15.47
C VAL A 11 4.76 26.77 16.68
N LEU A 12 4.18 25.58 16.46
CA LEU A 12 3.68 24.71 17.52
C LEU A 12 4.75 23.65 17.85
N PRO A 13 5.18 23.47 19.11
CA PRO A 13 6.11 22.40 19.46
C PRO A 13 5.36 21.07 19.59
N LEU A 14 5.80 20.06 18.85
CA LEU A 14 5.40 18.66 19.02
C LEU A 14 6.11 18.10 20.26
N LEU A 15 5.37 17.88 21.34
CA LEU A 15 5.81 17.07 22.47
C LEU A 15 5.57 15.59 22.13
N LEU A 16 6.65 14.86 21.86
CA LEU A 16 6.67 13.40 21.78
C LEU A 16 6.94 12.84 23.18
N THR A 17 5.92 12.27 23.81
CA THR A 17 6.07 11.39 24.97
C THR A 17 6.38 9.99 24.49
N ALA A 18 7.61 9.53 24.69
CA ALA A 18 8.02 8.14 24.49
C ALA A 18 7.81 7.36 25.79
N CYS A 19 6.89 6.39 25.79
CA CYS A 19 6.86 5.32 26.78
C CYS A 19 7.75 4.18 26.27
N SER A 20 8.84 3.92 26.97
CA SER A 20 9.76 2.80 26.72
C SER A 20 9.51 1.72 27.76
N ASP A 21 8.77 0.67 27.40
CA ASP A 21 8.73 -0.58 28.15
C ASP A 21 9.85 -1.51 27.66
N GLN A 22 10.94 -1.56 28.42
CA GLN A 22 12.00 -2.56 28.25
C GLN A 22 11.58 -3.88 28.91
N SER A 23 11.19 -4.86 28.11
CA SER A 23 11.19 -6.27 28.55
C SER A 23 12.55 -6.89 28.23
N LYS A 24 13.30 -7.25 29.27
CA LYS A 24 14.54 -8.02 29.18
C LYS A 24 14.19 -9.49 28.96
N SER A 25 14.62 -10.04 27.83
CA SER A 25 14.65 -11.48 27.57
C SER A 25 16.09 -11.96 27.74
N GLU A 26 16.33 -12.77 28.76
CA GLU A 26 17.57 -13.51 28.97
C GLU A 26 17.58 -14.76 28.07
N SER A 27 18.53 -14.83 27.13
CA SER A 27 18.81 -16.04 26.35
C SER A 27 20.00 -16.78 26.97
N GLN A 28 19.75 -17.98 27.49
CA GLN A 28 20.76 -18.92 27.94
C GLN A 28 21.58 -19.45 26.76
N ILE A 29 22.90 -19.29 26.83
CA ILE A 29 23.88 -19.90 25.94
C ILE A 29 24.22 -21.29 26.48
N GLN A 30 23.91 -22.34 25.72
CA GLN A 30 24.46 -23.68 25.95
C GLN A 30 25.65 -23.91 25.02
N ASN A 31 26.82 -24.13 25.63
CA ASN A 31 28.04 -24.60 24.99
C ASN A 31 27.93 -26.10 24.73
N GLY A 32 28.14 -26.52 23.49
CA GLY A 32 28.28 -27.92 23.09
C GLY A 32 29.53 -28.11 22.23
N THR A 33 30.61 -28.57 22.86
CA THR A 33 31.84 -29.04 22.22
C THR A 33 31.61 -30.44 21.65
N SER A 34 32.01 -30.70 20.41
CA SER A 34 32.24 -32.06 19.93
C SER A 34 33.29 -32.06 18.82
N ASP A 35 34.45 -32.62 19.16
CA ASP A 35 35.48 -33.06 18.26
C ASP A 35 34.98 -34.23 17.41
N SER A 36 35.35 -34.26 16.13
CA SER A 36 35.57 -35.50 15.38
C SER A 36 36.46 -35.24 14.18
N ALA A 37 37.40 -36.16 13.99
CA ALA A 37 38.56 -36.07 13.12
C ALA A 37 38.38 -36.95 11.87
N VAL A 38 39.07 -36.56 10.78
CA VAL A 38 39.60 -37.40 9.67
C VAL A 38 38.52 -37.98 8.72
N THR A 39 38.58 -37.77 7.39
CA THR A 39 39.53 -38.40 6.45
C THR A 39 39.51 -37.71 5.07
N THR A 40 40.68 -37.67 4.43
CA THR A 40 41.00 -37.14 3.10
C THR A 40 40.86 -38.17 1.96
N THR A 41 40.93 -37.66 0.72
CA THR A 41 41.05 -38.32 -0.63
C THR A 41 39.71 -38.69 -1.30
N ASP A 42 39.43 -38.44 -2.59
CA ASP A 42 40.29 -38.18 -3.76
C ASP A 42 39.54 -37.54 -4.96
N ALA A 43 40.32 -36.90 -5.84
CA ALA A 43 40.23 -36.68 -7.29
C ALA A 43 38.92 -36.28 -8.02
N GLY A 44 39.02 -35.12 -8.70
CA GLY A 44 38.89 -35.11 -10.16
C GLY A 44 37.62 -34.55 -10.78
N LYS A 45 37.29 -33.27 -10.53
CA LYS A 45 36.47 -32.49 -11.46
C LYS A 45 37.20 -31.20 -11.83
N ALA A 46 37.22 -30.93 -13.13
CA ALA A 46 37.85 -29.77 -13.73
C ALA A 46 37.39 -28.49 -13.01
N SER A 47 38.36 -27.73 -12.52
CA SER A 47 38.15 -26.41 -11.95
C SER A 47 37.65 -25.49 -13.06
N ASP A 48 36.34 -25.27 -13.12
CA ASP A 48 35.78 -24.13 -13.82
C ASP A 48 36.46 -22.89 -13.22
N GLN A 49 37.34 -22.28 -14.00
CA GLN A 49 38.01 -21.05 -13.63
C GLN A 49 36.92 -19.99 -13.42
N ILE A 50 36.60 -19.73 -12.15
CA ILE A 50 35.69 -18.67 -11.73
C ILE A 50 36.24 -17.37 -12.34
N THR A 51 35.53 -16.84 -13.34
CA THR A 51 35.88 -15.60 -14.02
C THR A 51 36.02 -14.49 -12.98
N PRO A 52 37.03 -13.61 -13.06
CA PRO A 52 37.25 -12.54 -12.07
C PRO A 52 36.03 -11.65 -11.79
N ALA A 53 35.11 -11.53 -12.75
CA ALA A 53 33.85 -10.81 -12.60
C ALA A 53 32.92 -11.40 -11.52
N ASP A 54 33.03 -12.69 -11.21
CA ASP A 54 32.22 -13.35 -10.19
C ASP A 54 32.78 -13.14 -8.76
N GLN A 55 33.96 -12.54 -8.61
CA GLN A 55 34.55 -12.30 -7.28
C GLN A 55 34.13 -10.97 -6.64
N SER A 56 33.47 -10.06 -7.37
CA SER A 56 33.17 -8.71 -6.87
C SER A 56 31.92 -8.62 -5.98
N LEU A 57 30.98 -9.56 -6.07
CA LEU A 57 29.77 -9.55 -5.24
C LEU A 57 29.97 -10.35 -3.94
N SER A 58 29.67 -9.74 -2.80
CA SER A 58 29.84 -10.39 -1.49
C SER A 58 28.83 -11.52 -1.27
N ALA A 59 29.20 -12.51 -0.44
CA ALA A 59 28.32 -13.63 -0.10
C ALA A 59 26.98 -13.14 0.52
N HIS A 60 27.05 -12.11 1.36
CA HIS A 60 25.88 -11.51 1.98
C HIS A 60 24.91 -10.89 0.95
N SER A 61 25.43 -10.19 -0.08
CA SER A 61 24.59 -9.64 -1.15
C SER A 61 23.87 -10.74 -1.93
N ARG A 62 24.55 -11.87 -2.20
CA ARG A 62 23.94 -13.04 -2.85
C ARG A 62 22.83 -13.64 -2.00
N GLU A 63 23.07 -13.86 -0.71
CA GLU A 63 22.05 -14.38 0.22
C GLU A 63 20.80 -13.50 0.25
N LEU A 64 20.96 -12.17 0.17
CA LEU A 64 19.82 -11.24 0.10
C LEU A 64 19.06 -11.34 -1.23
N PHE A 65 19.76 -11.50 -2.35
CA PHE A 65 19.12 -11.73 -3.65
C PHE A 65 18.39 -13.06 -3.69
N ASP A 66 18.98 -14.13 -3.16
CA ASP A 66 18.35 -15.44 -3.04
C ASP A 66 17.09 -15.37 -2.17
N TRP A 67 17.17 -14.68 -1.01
CA TRP A 67 16.00 -14.42 -0.17
C TRP A 67 14.91 -13.66 -0.95
N PHE A 68 15.27 -12.60 -1.67
CA PHE A 68 14.31 -11.81 -2.44
C PHE A 68 13.62 -12.62 -3.53
N ASP A 69 14.35 -13.48 -4.23
CA ASP A 69 13.81 -14.33 -5.29
C ASP A 69 12.80 -15.36 -4.73
N THR A 70 12.89 -15.72 -3.43
CA THR A 70 11.87 -16.56 -2.76
C THR A 70 10.53 -15.87 -2.53
N LEU A 71 10.46 -14.54 -2.65
CA LEU A 71 9.25 -13.75 -2.39
C LEU A 71 8.22 -13.80 -3.54
N GLY A 72 8.50 -14.55 -4.61
CA GLY A 72 7.62 -14.68 -5.78
C GLY A 72 7.65 -13.48 -6.73
N VAL A 73 8.70 -12.66 -6.63
CA VAL A 73 8.94 -11.54 -7.56
C VAL A 73 9.39 -12.06 -8.93
N PRO A 74 9.15 -11.32 -10.03
CA PRO A 74 9.61 -11.72 -11.35
C PRO A 74 11.15 -11.81 -11.43
N ASN A 75 11.67 -12.82 -12.14
CA ASN A 75 13.11 -12.93 -12.40
C ASN A 75 13.61 -11.74 -13.25
N LEU A 76 14.63 -11.04 -12.73
CA LEU A 76 15.27 -9.87 -13.34
C LEU A 76 16.54 -10.16 -14.14
N ASP A 77 16.94 -11.42 -14.27
CA ASP A 77 18.10 -11.83 -15.07
C ASP A 77 17.91 -11.45 -16.55
N ASP A 78 18.95 -10.81 -17.10
CA ASP A 78 19.04 -10.31 -18.47
C ASP A 78 17.85 -9.44 -18.93
N ARG A 79 17.11 -8.81 -18.00
CA ARG A 79 15.96 -7.97 -18.35
C ARG A 79 16.40 -6.60 -18.83
N LYS A 80 15.74 -6.13 -19.89
CA LYS A 80 15.94 -4.76 -20.39
C LYS A 80 15.49 -3.74 -19.35
N TYR A 81 16.33 -2.74 -19.11
CA TYR A 81 16.01 -1.60 -18.25
C TYR A 81 15.47 -0.45 -19.09
N LEU A 82 14.25 -0.01 -18.77
CA LEU A 82 13.52 1.00 -19.52
C LEU A 82 13.17 2.20 -18.65
N ARG A 83 13.07 3.36 -19.27
CA ARG A 83 12.39 4.54 -18.75
C ARG A 83 11.03 4.65 -19.40
N LEU A 84 9.99 4.65 -18.58
CA LEU A 84 8.59 4.76 -18.94
C LEU A 84 8.10 6.19 -18.70
N TYR A 85 7.59 6.84 -19.73
CA TYR A 85 6.79 8.05 -19.60
C TYR A 85 5.34 7.68 -19.28
N LYS A 86 4.80 8.23 -18.18
CA LYS A 86 3.44 7.88 -17.72
C LYS A 86 2.34 8.75 -18.33
N GLY A 87 2.67 9.65 -19.26
CA GLY A 87 1.71 10.62 -19.78
C GLY A 87 1.34 11.71 -18.77
N THR A 88 2.18 12.01 -17.77
CA THR A 88 1.88 13.03 -16.76
C THR A 88 3.03 14.01 -16.62
N TYR A 89 2.72 15.24 -16.25
CA TYR A 89 3.71 16.28 -16.00
C TYR A 89 3.75 16.63 -14.51
N GLN A 90 4.93 16.97 -14.01
CA GLN A 90 5.11 17.56 -12.70
C GLN A 90 5.41 19.05 -12.87
N THR A 91 4.59 19.91 -12.28
CA THR A 91 4.90 21.33 -12.14
C THR A 91 5.98 21.49 -11.08
N LEU A 92 7.12 22.03 -11.46
CA LEU A 92 8.19 22.38 -10.53
C LEU A 92 7.99 23.78 -9.95
N ARG A 93 8.82 24.16 -8.97
CA ARG A 93 8.78 25.50 -8.35
C ARG A 93 9.03 26.66 -9.33
N ASP A 94 9.62 26.39 -10.49
CA ASP A 94 9.84 27.37 -11.56
C ASP A 94 8.70 27.42 -12.58
N ASP A 95 7.54 26.85 -12.24
CA ASP A 95 6.35 26.69 -13.08
C ASP A 95 6.60 25.94 -14.40
N LYS A 96 7.76 25.29 -14.54
CA LYS A 96 8.04 24.44 -15.70
C LYS A 96 7.45 23.07 -15.46
N GLU A 97 6.65 22.63 -16.41
CA GLU A 97 6.17 21.27 -16.49
C GLU A 97 7.32 20.37 -16.95
N LYS A 98 7.58 19.31 -16.17
CA LYS A 98 8.50 18.25 -16.57
C LYS A 98 7.76 16.94 -16.72
N PRO A 99 7.96 16.21 -17.83
CA PRO A 99 7.39 14.89 -18.00
C PRO A 99 7.82 13.97 -16.84
N GLN A 100 6.88 13.25 -16.25
CA GLN A 100 7.13 12.29 -15.19
C GLN A 100 7.53 10.95 -15.80
N TYR A 101 8.73 10.51 -15.44
CA TYR A 101 9.24 9.21 -15.83
C TYR A 101 9.34 8.29 -14.62
N THR A 102 9.15 7.00 -14.87
CA THR A 102 9.50 5.95 -13.93
C THR A 102 10.42 4.94 -14.62
N ASN A 103 11.37 4.37 -13.89
CA ASN A 103 12.23 3.33 -14.44
C ASN A 103 11.65 1.95 -14.11
N VAL A 104 11.75 1.01 -15.05
CA VAL A 104 11.14 -0.31 -14.97
C VAL A 104 12.03 -1.36 -15.64
N PHE A 105 11.88 -2.62 -15.23
CA PHE A 105 12.42 -3.77 -15.94
C PHE A 105 11.35 -4.36 -16.86
N LEU A 106 11.69 -4.61 -18.13
CA LEU A 106 10.77 -5.23 -19.09
C LEU A 106 10.71 -6.74 -18.85
N LEU A 107 9.53 -7.26 -18.53
CA LEU A 107 9.32 -8.70 -18.33
C LEU A 107 8.90 -9.39 -19.62
N VAL A 108 7.90 -8.83 -20.30
CA VAL A 108 7.33 -9.35 -21.55
C VAL A 108 7.00 -8.18 -22.46
N SER A 109 7.30 -8.31 -23.75
CA SER A 109 6.87 -7.37 -24.78
C SER A 109 6.19 -8.14 -25.90
N THR A 110 4.96 -7.73 -26.22
CA THR A 110 4.18 -8.20 -27.37
C THR A 110 3.93 -7.01 -28.31
N GLU A 111 3.26 -7.25 -29.44
CA GLU A 111 2.88 -6.18 -30.37
C GLU A 111 1.88 -5.19 -29.76
N SER A 112 0.99 -5.66 -28.87
CA SER A 112 -0.08 -4.86 -28.27
C SER A 112 0.23 -4.40 -26.84
N GLU A 113 1.09 -5.10 -26.10
CA GLU A 113 1.27 -4.86 -24.67
C GLU A 113 2.72 -5.04 -24.19
N LYS A 114 3.08 -4.29 -23.14
CA LYS A 114 4.33 -4.43 -22.39
C LYS A 114 4.05 -4.68 -20.93
N LYS A 115 4.51 -5.83 -20.43
CA LYS A 115 4.48 -6.17 -19.00
C LYS A 115 5.81 -5.80 -18.37
N THR A 116 5.77 -5.02 -17.31
CA THR A 116 6.96 -4.45 -16.67
C THR A 116 6.96 -4.68 -15.17
N PHE A 117 8.13 -4.77 -14.57
CA PHE A 117 8.34 -4.75 -13.13
C PHE A 117 8.89 -3.39 -12.71
N THR A 118 8.13 -2.67 -11.89
CA THR A 118 8.50 -1.35 -11.40
C THR A 118 9.44 -1.44 -10.21
N LEU A 119 10.22 -0.38 -9.97
CA LEU A 119 11.03 -0.28 -8.74
C LEU A 119 10.18 -0.16 -7.46
N GLY A 120 8.86 -0.02 -7.57
CA GLY A 120 7.92 -0.07 -6.46
C GLY A 120 7.33 -1.46 -6.22
N MET A 121 8.00 -2.53 -6.68
CA MET A 121 7.59 -3.94 -6.53
C MET A 121 6.23 -4.30 -7.15
N ARG A 122 5.80 -3.57 -8.18
CA ARG A 122 4.56 -3.90 -8.91
C ARG A 122 4.86 -4.40 -10.30
N THR A 123 4.13 -5.44 -10.69
CA THR A 123 4.03 -5.84 -12.08
C THR A 123 2.87 -5.09 -12.73
N VAL A 124 3.12 -4.36 -13.80
CA VAL A 124 2.11 -3.57 -14.52
C VAL A 124 2.16 -3.91 -16.00
N THR A 125 1.00 -4.18 -16.58
CA THR A 125 0.81 -4.34 -18.02
C THR A 125 0.31 -3.02 -18.60
N TYR A 126 1.01 -2.52 -19.61
CA TYR A 126 0.65 -1.34 -20.38
C TYR A 126 0.25 -1.78 -21.78
N SER A 127 -0.94 -1.40 -22.24
CA SER A 127 -1.33 -1.56 -23.63
C SER A 127 -0.79 -0.39 -24.46
N ASN A 128 -0.28 -0.68 -25.66
CA ASN A 128 0.18 0.33 -26.61
C ASN A 128 -0.97 1.22 -27.10
N GLU A 129 -2.21 0.74 -27.01
CA GLU A 129 -3.43 1.49 -27.33
C GLU A 129 -3.99 2.23 -26.11
N SER A 130 -3.58 1.86 -24.89
CA SER A 130 -4.02 2.56 -23.69
C SER A 130 -3.27 3.88 -23.51
N SER A 131 -4.02 4.94 -23.27
CA SER A 131 -3.51 6.23 -22.84
C SER A 131 -3.65 6.40 -21.34
N ASN A 132 -2.89 7.32 -20.77
CA ASN A 132 -3.14 7.81 -19.43
C ASN A 132 -4.56 8.41 -19.37
N ILE A 133 -5.37 7.95 -18.41
CA ILE A 133 -6.77 8.38 -18.29
C ILE A 133 -6.93 9.88 -18.01
N LEU A 134 -5.94 10.51 -17.38
CA LEU A 134 -6.00 11.92 -16.99
C LEU A 134 -5.60 12.86 -18.13
N THR A 135 -4.65 12.44 -18.97
CA THR A 135 -4.06 13.32 -20.00
C THR A 135 -4.39 12.88 -21.43
N GLY A 136 -4.82 11.63 -21.64
CA GLY A 136 -5.00 11.05 -22.96
C GLY A 136 -3.69 10.75 -23.70
N GLU A 137 -2.53 10.99 -23.09
CA GLU A 137 -1.24 10.72 -23.70
C GLU A 137 -0.87 9.23 -23.65
N LEU A 138 -0.22 8.74 -24.70
CA LEU A 138 0.26 7.36 -24.80
C LEU A 138 1.49 7.14 -23.90
N TYR A 139 1.66 5.89 -23.48
CA TYR A 139 2.85 5.46 -22.75
C TYR A 139 4.06 5.34 -23.67
N GLU A 140 5.17 6.01 -23.34
CA GLU A 140 6.42 5.92 -24.09
C GLU A 140 7.49 5.14 -23.33
N PHE A 141 8.23 4.29 -24.04
CA PHE A 141 9.28 3.45 -23.47
C PHE A 141 10.61 3.74 -24.14
N LYS A 142 11.62 4.07 -23.35
CA LYS A 142 12.98 4.30 -23.82
C LYS A 142 13.94 3.36 -23.11
N GLU A 143 14.71 2.60 -23.87
CA GLU A 143 15.79 1.78 -23.30
C GLU A 143 16.86 2.68 -22.66
N VAL A 144 17.32 2.28 -21.47
CA VAL A 144 18.31 3.01 -20.70
C VAL A 144 19.45 2.06 -20.34
N ASP A 145 20.68 2.53 -20.53
CA ASP A 145 21.88 1.87 -20.06
C ASP A 145 21.86 1.79 -18.51
N LEU A 146 21.61 0.58 -17.99
CA LEU A 146 21.42 0.33 -16.57
C LEU A 146 22.63 0.77 -15.74
N ARG A 147 23.84 0.41 -16.18
CA ARG A 147 25.11 0.81 -15.55
C ARG A 147 25.21 2.33 -15.43
N LYS A 148 25.01 3.07 -16.52
CA LYS A 148 25.07 4.55 -16.51
C LYS A 148 24.00 5.17 -15.62
N ASP A 149 22.79 4.60 -15.60
CA ASP A 149 21.72 5.12 -14.74
C ASP A 149 22.07 4.94 -13.26
N VAL A 150 22.57 3.76 -12.87
CA VAL A 150 22.99 3.44 -11.49
C VAL A 150 24.14 4.32 -11.03
N ILE A 151 25.22 4.45 -11.81
CA ILE A 151 26.35 5.31 -11.48
C ILE A 151 25.89 6.76 -11.28
N ARG A 152 25.07 7.27 -12.20
CA ARG A 152 24.51 8.62 -12.11
C ARG A 152 23.63 8.78 -10.86
N ARG A 153 22.80 7.79 -10.55
CA ARG A 153 21.94 7.79 -9.38
C ARG A 153 22.78 7.80 -8.11
N LEU A 154 23.70 6.86 -7.90
CA LEU A 154 24.60 6.83 -6.74
C LEU A 154 25.36 8.16 -6.55
N LYS A 155 25.88 8.74 -7.64
CA LYS A 155 26.53 10.05 -7.59
C LYS A 155 25.58 11.14 -7.09
N TYR A 156 24.35 11.18 -7.59
CA TYR A 156 23.33 12.11 -7.13
C TYR A 156 23.01 11.91 -5.64
N LEU A 157 22.74 10.67 -5.23
CA LEU A 157 22.37 10.34 -3.85
C LEU A 157 23.46 10.74 -2.85
N ARG A 158 24.73 10.47 -3.17
CA ARG A 158 25.89 10.86 -2.34
C ARG A 158 26.13 12.37 -2.31
N SER A 159 25.57 13.12 -3.25
CA SER A 159 25.71 14.58 -3.30
C SER A 159 24.67 15.34 -2.49
N LEU A 160 23.64 14.64 -1.99
CA LEU A 160 22.54 15.26 -1.26
C LEU A 160 22.97 15.66 0.15
N THR A 161 22.51 16.84 0.58
CA THR A 161 22.52 17.22 1.99
C THR A 161 21.47 16.42 2.77
N PRO A 162 21.60 16.27 4.11
CA PRO A 162 20.58 15.59 4.92
C PRO A 162 19.18 16.18 4.79
N GLU A 163 19.06 17.51 4.57
CA GLU A 163 17.77 18.18 4.38
C GLU A 163 17.15 17.84 3.02
N GLU A 164 17.93 17.93 1.94
CA GLU A 164 17.49 17.54 0.60
C GLU A 164 17.09 16.06 0.56
N ASP A 165 17.86 15.22 1.26
CA ASP A 165 17.54 13.81 1.39
C ASP A 165 16.18 13.63 2.04
N ARG A 166 15.97 14.20 3.23
CA ARG A 166 14.69 14.13 3.96
C ARG A 166 13.50 14.60 3.12
N LEU A 167 13.62 15.73 2.42
CA LEU A 167 12.52 16.32 1.65
C LEU A 167 12.08 15.45 0.47
N ARG A 168 12.99 14.67 -0.12
CA ARG A 168 12.67 13.87 -1.32
C ARG A 168 11.88 12.60 -1.03
N HIS A 169 11.82 12.18 0.23
CA HIS A 169 11.06 10.99 0.65
C HIS A 169 9.58 11.30 0.92
N ILE A 170 9.20 12.57 1.01
CA ILE A 170 7.81 12.99 1.20
C ILE A 170 6.99 12.59 -0.03
N GLY A 171 5.92 11.82 0.15
CA GLY A 171 5.01 11.48 -0.96
C GLY A 171 5.24 10.14 -1.66
N ARG A 172 6.29 9.38 -1.29
CA ARG A 172 6.66 8.17 -2.03
C ARG A 172 6.01 6.92 -1.41
N MET A 173 5.44 6.07 -2.27
CA MET A 173 4.82 4.79 -1.88
C MET A 173 5.86 3.72 -1.54
N SER A 174 6.91 3.62 -2.35
CA SER A 174 8.12 2.83 -2.06
C SER A 174 9.18 3.77 -1.51
N ARG A 175 9.86 3.34 -0.44
CA ARG A 175 11.11 4.02 -0.04
C ARG A 175 12.22 3.67 -0.99
N GLU A 176 13.18 4.59 -1.06
CA GLU A 176 14.36 4.45 -1.89
C GLU A 176 15.11 3.13 -1.64
N LEU A 177 15.12 2.63 -0.41
CA LEU A 177 15.78 1.37 -0.06
C LEU A 177 15.34 0.20 -0.96
N VAL A 178 14.03 0.03 -1.16
CA VAL A 178 13.48 -1.05 -2.01
C VAL A 178 13.82 -0.80 -3.48
N GLU A 179 13.75 0.45 -3.94
CA GLU A 179 14.08 0.81 -5.32
C GLU A 179 15.55 0.53 -5.66
N LEU A 180 16.46 0.87 -4.75
CA LEU A 180 17.90 0.62 -4.89
C LEU A 180 18.21 -0.87 -4.81
N PHE A 181 17.50 -1.61 -3.96
CA PHE A 181 17.68 -3.06 -3.88
C PHE A 181 17.23 -3.78 -5.16
N ILE A 182 16.09 -3.39 -5.74
CA ILE A 182 15.65 -3.93 -7.03
C ILE A 182 16.63 -3.57 -8.15
N LEU A 183 17.18 -2.36 -8.13
CA LEU A 183 18.26 -1.97 -9.04
C LEU A 183 19.50 -2.84 -8.87
N ALA A 184 19.91 -3.12 -7.63
CA ALA A 184 21.05 -3.98 -7.33
C ALA A 184 20.81 -5.41 -7.84
N ARG A 185 19.62 -5.96 -7.61
CA ARG A 185 19.22 -7.28 -8.13
C ARG A 185 19.20 -7.33 -9.65
N GLY A 186 18.73 -6.25 -10.31
CA GLY A 186 18.76 -6.13 -11.77
C GLY A 186 20.17 -5.99 -12.34
N CYS A 187 21.07 -5.25 -11.66
CA CYS A 187 22.49 -5.20 -12.00
C CYS A 187 23.13 -6.58 -11.92
N TYR A 188 22.90 -7.30 -10.82
CA TYR A 188 23.40 -8.67 -10.65
C TYR A 188 22.91 -9.60 -11.78
N GLY A 189 21.61 -9.55 -12.08
CA GLY A 189 21.02 -10.33 -13.17
C GLY A 189 21.53 -9.98 -14.57
N ALA A 190 22.17 -8.82 -14.74
CA ALA A 190 22.80 -8.38 -15.99
C ALA A 190 24.34 -8.56 -15.98
N GLY A 191 24.91 -9.23 -14.97
CA GLY A 191 26.36 -9.42 -14.81
C GLY A 191 27.12 -8.16 -14.36
N LEU A 192 26.41 -7.13 -13.88
CA LEU A 192 26.97 -5.87 -13.38
C LEU A 192 27.25 -5.95 -11.86
N ASN A 193 28.10 -6.90 -11.49
CA ASN A 193 28.33 -7.29 -10.09
C ASN A 193 28.94 -6.16 -9.23
N GLU A 194 29.82 -5.34 -9.80
CA GLU A 194 30.43 -4.20 -9.11
C GLU A 194 29.37 -3.14 -8.76
N GLU A 195 28.52 -2.78 -9.73
CA GLU A 195 27.43 -1.83 -9.51
C GLU A 195 26.38 -2.35 -8.52
N ALA A 196 26.11 -3.66 -8.54
CA ALA A 196 25.23 -4.30 -7.56
C ALA A 196 25.82 -4.19 -6.14
N GLU A 197 27.09 -4.54 -5.92
CA GLU A 197 27.74 -4.44 -4.60
C GLU A 197 27.85 -2.98 -4.12
N GLU A 198 28.06 -2.02 -5.03
CA GLU A 198 28.11 -0.59 -4.68
C GLU A 198 26.75 -0.08 -4.17
N LEU A 199 25.64 -0.49 -4.80
CA LEU A 199 24.29 -0.21 -4.31
C LEU A 199 24.04 -0.86 -2.94
N MET A 200 24.43 -2.13 -2.76
CA MET A 200 24.28 -2.85 -1.49
C MET A 200 25.06 -2.17 -0.36
N THR A 201 26.30 -1.77 -0.62
CA THR A 201 27.15 -1.04 0.32
C THR A 201 26.49 0.28 0.70
N TYR A 202 26.07 1.08 -0.29
CA TYR A 202 25.39 2.35 -0.06
C TYR A 202 24.16 2.20 0.83
N MET A 203 23.30 1.22 0.57
CA MET A 203 22.10 0.96 1.40
C MET A 203 22.46 0.54 2.83
N SER A 204 23.54 -0.23 3.00
CA SER A 204 23.96 -0.70 4.32
C SER A 204 24.59 0.40 5.19
N GLU A 205 25.14 1.43 4.57
CA GLU A 205 25.87 2.52 5.23
C GLU A 205 25.07 3.83 5.33
N THR A 206 23.99 3.97 4.57
CA THR A 206 23.15 5.16 4.61
C THR A 206 22.22 5.12 5.83
N PRO A 207 22.21 6.16 6.69
CA PRO A 207 21.31 6.20 7.84
C PRO A 207 19.83 6.11 7.45
N ASP A 208 19.06 5.29 8.16
CA ASP A 208 17.62 5.27 8.01
C ASP A 208 17.01 6.57 8.55
N LEU A 209 16.00 7.12 7.88
CA LEU A 209 15.41 8.40 8.23
C LEU A 209 14.74 8.41 9.61
N LYS A 210 14.22 7.26 10.06
CA LYS A 210 13.52 7.17 11.36
C LYS A 210 14.53 7.00 12.48
N THR A 211 15.49 6.09 12.31
CA THR A 211 16.45 5.73 13.37
C THR A 211 17.69 6.62 13.40
N GLN A 212 18.00 7.29 12.28
CA GLN A 212 19.25 8.04 12.06
C GLN A 212 20.51 7.15 12.14
N GLU A 213 20.35 5.83 12.12
CA GLU A 213 21.42 4.86 12.15
C GLU A 213 21.44 4.05 10.85
N PRO A 214 22.62 3.69 10.33
CA PRO A 214 22.70 2.80 9.19
C PRO A 214 22.27 1.38 9.61
N PRO A 215 21.50 0.66 8.77
CA PRO A 215 21.07 -0.70 9.11
C PRO A 215 22.26 -1.68 9.21
N GLY A 216 23.38 -1.36 8.54
CA GLY A 216 24.51 -2.26 8.37
C GLY A 216 24.14 -3.50 7.56
N LYS A 217 25.12 -4.34 7.24
CA LYS A 217 24.90 -5.57 6.47
C LYS A 217 23.88 -6.49 7.16
N LYS A 218 24.08 -6.77 8.46
CA LYS A 218 23.20 -7.67 9.23
C LYS A 218 21.76 -7.17 9.36
N GLY A 219 21.54 -5.86 9.44
CA GLY A 219 20.20 -5.26 9.57
C GLY A 219 19.50 -5.00 8.24
N LEU A 220 20.22 -5.03 7.12
CA LEU A 220 19.69 -4.66 5.81
C LEU A 220 18.51 -5.52 5.39
N GLN A 221 18.54 -6.84 5.65
CA GLN A 221 17.40 -7.72 5.35
C GLN A 221 16.13 -7.30 6.09
N ASN A 222 16.24 -6.98 7.37
CA ASN A 222 15.10 -6.58 8.20
C ASN A 222 14.56 -5.21 7.75
N ALA A 223 15.45 -4.27 7.43
CA ALA A 223 15.06 -2.97 6.89
C ALA A 223 14.33 -3.12 5.53
N LEU A 224 14.83 -3.99 4.65
CA LEU A 224 14.17 -4.33 3.39
C LEU A 224 12.81 -4.97 3.63
N ALA A 225 12.73 -5.99 4.49
CA ALA A 225 11.47 -6.66 4.81
C ALA A 225 10.40 -5.69 5.33
N GLU A 226 10.78 -4.77 6.22
CA GLU A 226 9.87 -3.73 6.74
C GLU A 226 9.37 -2.79 5.63
N GLU A 227 10.27 -2.31 4.75
CA GLU A 227 9.93 -1.38 3.67
C GLU A 227 9.13 -2.03 2.52
N MET A 228 9.41 -3.30 2.24
CA MET A 228 8.62 -4.09 1.30
C MET A 228 7.21 -4.34 1.86
N ALA A 229 7.10 -4.74 3.13
CA ALA A 229 5.82 -4.92 3.80
C ALA A 229 5.00 -3.61 3.82
N TYR A 230 5.65 -2.47 4.10
CA TYR A 230 5.05 -1.14 3.99
C TYR A 230 4.46 -0.87 2.60
N SER A 231 5.26 -1.10 1.56
CA SER A 231 4.87 -0.85 0.17
C SER A 231 3.71 -1.73 -0.26
N PHE A 232 3.75 -3.02 0.07
CA PHE A 232 2.68 -3.97 -0.22
C PHE A 232 1.41 -3.65 0.56
N MET A 233 1.52 -3.32 1.85
CA MET A 233 0.38 -2.93 2.67
C MET A 233 -0.30 -1.66 2.11
N TRP A 234 0.47 -0.63 1.77
CA TRP A 234 -0.09 0.59 1.17
C TRP A 234 -0.78 0.28 -0.16
N SER A 235 -0.13 -0.46 -1.05
CA SER A 235 -0.72 -0.86 -2.32
C SER A 235 -2.03 -1.63 -2.17
N THR A 236 -2.04 -2.63 -1.29
CA THR A 236 -3.20 -3.51 -1.07
C THR A 236 -4.38 -2.73 -0.52
N ILE A 237 -4.13 -1.77 0.39
CA ILE A 237 -5.21 -0.89 0.88
C ILE A 237 -5.77 -0.01 -0.21
N LEU A 238 -4.93 0.62 -1.04
CA LEU A 238 -5.41 1.48 -2.13
C LEU A 238 -6.23 0.70 -3.17
N ASP A 239 -5.87 -0.55 -3.39
CA ASP A 239 -6.52 -1.43 -4.37
C ASP A 239 -7.95 -1.84 -3.95
N PHE A 240 -8.38 -1.57 -2.71
CA PHE A 240 -9.81 -1.61 -2.36
C PHE A 240 -10.66 -0.65 -3.19
N ARG A 241 -10.10 0.47 -3.68
CA ARG A 241 -10.86 1.45 -4.49
C ARG A 241 -11.23 0.93 -5.87
N ASP A 242 -10.53 -0.09 -6.36
CA ASP A 242 -10.83 -0.68 -7.66
C ASP A 242 -11.82 -1.85 -7.50
N PRO A 243 -13.09 -1.68 -7.90
CA PRO A 243 -14.07 -2.76 -7.80
C PRO A 243 -13.74 -3.94 -8.72
N LYS A 244 -12.84 -3.77 -9.70
CA LYS A 244 -12.37 -4.87 -10.57
C LYS A 244 -11.42 -5.82 -9.84
N ILE A 245 -10.84 -5.40 -8.72
CA ILE A 245 -9.99 -6.27 -7.88
C ILE A 245 -10.90 -7.01 -6.89
N PRO A 246 -11.07 -8.34 -7.06
CA PRO A 246 -11.97 -9.11 -6.22
C PRO A 246 -11.41 -9.28 -4.80
N ARG A 247 -12.30 -9.45 -3.82
CA ARG A 247 -11.91 -9.60 -2.40
C ARG A 247 -10.97 -10.78 -2.15
N ILE A 248 -11.09 -11.87 -2.92
CA ILE A 248 -10.20 -13.04 -2.84
C ILE A 248 -8.75 -12.70 -3.20
N GLU A 249 -8.52 -11.79 -4.14
CA GLU A 249 -7.18 -11.34 -4.51
C GLU A 249 -6.60 -10.45 -3.41
N LEU A 250 -7.39 -9.53 -2.86
CA LEU A 250 -6.98 -8.72 -1.70
C LEU A 250 -6.62 -9.60 -0.50
N LEU A 251 -7.41 -10.64 -0.23
CA LEU A 251 -7.15 -11.62 0.82
C LEU A 251 -5.79 -12.30 0.63
N GLN A 252 -5.53 -12.77 -0.60
CA GLN A 252 -4.27 -13.43 -0.92
C GLN A 252 -3.07 -12.51 -0.66
N ARG A 253 -3.16 -11.23 -1.07
CA ARG A 253 -2.09 -10.25 -0.85
C ARG A 253 -1.81 -9.99 0.64
N PHE A 254 -2.85 -9.88 1.47
CA PHE A 254 -2.65 -9.76 2.92
C PHE A 254 -2.00 -11.00 3.54
N ARG A 255 -2.39 -12.20 3.09
CA ARG A 255 -1.75 -13.45 3.51
C ARG A 255 -0.28 -13.50 3.10
N GLU A 256 0.05 -13.05 1.89
CA GLU A 256 1.43 -12.95 1.42
C GLU A 256 2.26 -11.98 2.26
N ILE A 257 1.72 -10.81 2.60
CA ILE A 257 2.42 -9.86 3.51
C ILE A 257 2.73 -10.53 4.85
N ALA A 258 1.73 -11.17 5.47
CA ALA A 258 1.90 -11.82 6.76
C ALA A 258 2.86 -13.02 6.72
N LYS A 259 2.89 -13.76 5.61
CA LYS A 259 3.76 -14.93 5.38
C LYS A 259 5.20 -14.53 5.09
N ASN A 260 5.40 -13.57 4.18
CA ASN A 260 6.71 -13.20 3.65
C ASN A 260 7.45 -12.21 4.58
N TYR A 261 6.72 -11.45 5.39
CA TYR A 261 7.29 -10.44 6.29
C TYR A 261 6.77 -10.59 7.73
N PRO A 262 6.93 -11.76 8.37
CA PRO A 262 6.28 -12.06 9.65
C PRO A 262 6.75 -11.18 10.81
N GLN A 263 7.96 -10.62 10.70
CA GLN A 263 8.57 -9.72 11.70
C GLN A 263 8.31 -8.24 11.42
N SER A 264 7.66 -7.90 10.31
CA SER A 264 7.34 -6.50 10.00
C SER A 264 6.27 -5.94 10.93
N SER A 265 6.28 -4.63 11.16
CA SER A 265 5.22 -3.94 11.93
C SER A 265 3.83 -4.06 11.27
N TYR A 266 3.79 -4.44 9.99
CA TYR A 266 2.57 -4.60 9.20
C TYR A 266 1.96 -6.01 9.27
N ALA A 267 2.69 -6.99 9.79
CA ALA A 267 2.26 -8.39 9.79
C ALA A 267 0.95 -8.61 10.57
N VAL A 268 0.79 -7.97 11.74
CA VAL A 268 -0.41 -8.08 12.57
C VAL A 268 -1.64 -7.56 11.82
N ARG A 269 -1.57 -6.32 11.33
CA ARG A 269 -2.65 -5.70 10.54
C ARG A 269 -3.01 -6.50 9.29
N ALA A 270 -2.02 -7.13 8.65
CA ALA A 270 -2.25 -7.98 7.49
C ALA A 270 -3.05 -9.24 7.85
N ARG A 271 -2.74 -9.91 8.97
CA ARG A 271 -3.51 -11.07 9.46
C ARG A 271 -4.95 -10.69 9.79
N GLU A 272 -5.15 -9.62 10.55
CA GLU A 272 -6.48 -9.11 10.89
C GLU A 272 -7.31 -8.78 9.64
N SER A 273 -6.68 -8.13 8.66
CA SER A 273 -7.36 -7.81 7.39
C SER A 273 -7.72 -9.07 6.59
N ALA A 274 -6.84 -10.09 6.60
CA ALA A 274 -7.10 -11.38 5.97
C ALA A 274 -8.25 -12.14 6.67
N GLU A 275 -8.38 -12.07 7.99
CA GLU A 275 -9.47 -12.68 8.73
C GLU A 275 -10.82 -12.03 8.37
N ILE A 276 -10.87 -10.70 8.33
CA ILE A 276 -12.07 -9.95 7.93
C ILE A 276 -12.49 -10.30 6.50
N LEU A 277 -11.54 -10.31 5.55
CA LEU A 277 -11.84 -10.68 4.16
C LEU A 277 -12.27 -12.14 4.02
N THR A 278 -11.69 -13.06 4.80
CA THR A 278 -12.10 -14.48 4.80
C THR A 278 -13.57 -14.60 5.20
N ARG A 279 -13.98 -13.93 6.28
CA ARG A 279 -15.38 -13.86 6.71
C ARG A 279 -16.28 -13.25 5.63
N MET A 280 -15.89 -12.11 5.08
CA MET A 280 -16.68 -11.41 4.06
C MET A 280 -16.91 -12.28 2.81
N ILE A 281 -15.88 -13.00 2.34
CA ILE A 281 -16.01 -13.86 1.15
C ILE A 281 -17.03 -14.98 1.39
N GLN A 282 -17.01 -15.60 2.58
CA GLN A 282 -18.00 -16.63 2.93
C GLN A 282 -19.42 -16.04 2.97
N GLU A 283 -19.58 -14.84 3.55
CA GLU A 283 -20.86 -14.15 3.58
C GLU A 283 -21.34 -13.77 2.17
N ASP A 284 -20.44 -13.35 1.29
CA ASP A 284 -20.72 -13.04 -0.12
C ASP A 284 -21.17 -14.30 -0.87
N GLU A 285 -20.55 -15.45 -0.64
CA GLU A 285 -20.96 -16.73 -1.23
C GLU A 285 -22.36 -17.16 -0.75
N VAL A 286 -22.62 -17.05 0.57
CA VAL A 286 -23.94 -17.35 1.16
C VAL A 286 -25.00 -16.39 0.62
N HIS A 287 -24.66 -15.11 0.44
CA HIS A 287 -25.56 -14.10 -0.12
C HIS A 287 -25.86 -14.38 -1.60
N ALA A 288 -24.84 -14.70 -2.39
CA ALA A 288 -24.98 -15.04 -3.82
C ALA A 288 -25.83 -16.29 -4.08
N GLN A 289 -25.87 -17.25 -3.14
CA GLN A 289 -26.73 -18.43 -3.24
C GLN A 289 -28.21 -18.12 -2.96
N LYS A 290 -28.51 -17.01 -2.28
CA LYS A 290 -29.90 -16.61 -2.02
C LYS A 290 -30.50 -16.03 -3.30
N LYS A 291 -31.72 -16.44 -3.65
CA LYS A 291 -32.49 -15.77 -4.69
C LYS A 291 -32.98 -14.42 -4.16
N ILE A 292 -32.18 -13.39 -4.35
CA ILE A 292 -32.49 -12.03 -3.89
C ILE A 292 -33.52 -11.42 -4.85
N ARG A 293 -34.65 -10.98 -4.29
CA ARG A 293 -35.70 -10.27 -5.04
C ARG A 293 -35.22 -8.85 -5.38
N PRO A 294 -35.73 -8.21 -6.43
CA PRO A 294 -35.51 -6.78 -6.63
C PRO A 294 -35.90 -5.98 -5.37
N LEU A 295 -35.15 -4.92 -5.06
CA LEU A 295 -35.38 -4.11 -3.84
C LEU A 295 -36.83 -3.62 -3.75
N GLU A 296 -37.47 -3.30 -4.88
CA GLU A 296 -38.86 -2.82 -4.94
C GLU A 296 -39.89 -3.85 -4.46
N GLU A 297 -39.55 -5.13 -4.53
CA GLU A 297 -40.42 -6.24 -4.12
C GLU A 297 -40.16 -6.69 -2.68
N MET A 298 -39.11 -6.15 -2.05
CA MET A 298 -38.76 -6.42 -0.66
C MET A 298 -39.58 -5.54 0.29
N THR A 299 -39.84 -6.05 1.50
CA THR A 299 -40.31 -5.20 2.60
C THR A 299 -39.25 -4.17 2.96
N VAL A 300 -39.64 -3.04 3.56
CA VAL A 300 -38.69 -1.99 3.97
C VAL A 300 -37.58 -2.54 4.86
N ARG A 301 -37.90 -3.45 5.79
CA ARG A 301 -36.90 -4.08 6.66
C ARG A 301 -35.87 -4.87 5.87
N GLU A 302 -36.32 -5.68 4.91
CA GLU A 302 -35.45 -6.44 3.99
C GLU A 302 -34.62 -5.50 3.11
N GLN A 303 -35.20 -4.41 2.59
CA GLN A 303 -34.47 -3.40 1.80
C GLN A 303 -33.32 -2.79 2.60
N VAL A 304 -33.56 -2.38 3.85
CA VAL A 304 -32.53 -1.79 4.71
C VAL A 304 -31.41 -2.81 4.98
N ALA A 305 -31.75 -4.06 5.33
CA ALA A 305 -30.77 -5.11 5.56
C ALA A 305 -29.90 -5.37 4.32
N GLU A 306 -30.53 -5.45 3.14
CA GLU A 306 -29.83 -5.63 1.86
C GLU A 306 -28.93 -4.44 1.53
N LEU A 307 -29.41 -3.21 1.73
CA LEU A 307 -28.61 -2.01 1.46
C LEU A 307 -27.41 -1.89 2.42
N ILE A 308 -27.55 -2.28 3.70
CA ILE A 308 -26.44 -2.35 4.64
C ILE A 308 -25.41 -3.38 4.16
N PHE A 309 -25.85 -4.55 3.68
CA PHE A 309 -24.94 -5.53 3.09
C PHE A 309 -24.20 -4.96 1.87
N GLN A 310 -24.90 -4.23 1.00
CA GLN A 310 -24.31 -3.58 -0.18
C GLN A 310 -23.35 -2.42 0.14
N LEU A 311 -23.32 -1.88 1.37
CA LEU A 311 -22.32 -0.88 1.77
C LEU A 311 -20.88 -1.40 1.66
N ARG A 312 -20.68 -2.72 1.62
CA ARG A 312 -19.37 -3.34 1.34
C ARG A 312 -18.80 -2.97 -0.03
N ASP A 313 -19.64 -2.51 -0.95
CA ASP A 313 -19.27 -2.00 -2.26
C ASP A 313 -19.47 -0.48 -2.36
N GLN A 314 -19.66 0.24 -1.24
CA GLN A 314 -19.58 1.70 -1.19
C GLN A 314 -18.16 2.13 -1.58
N ASN A 315 -18.01 2.95 -2.61
CA ASN A 315 -16.72 3.33 -3.21
C ASN A 315 -16.57 4.86 -3.31
N ALA A 316 -16.63 5.52 -2.17
CA ALA A 316 -16.50 6.94 -2.09
C ALA A 316 -15.04 7.39 -1.90
N THR A 317 -14.80 8.69 -2.15
CA THR A 317 -13.45 9.26 -2.17
C THR A 317 -13.26 10.37 -1.15
N GLN A 318 -12.02 10.54 -0.71
CA GLN A 318 -11.58 11.70 0.09
C GLN A 318 -11.01 12.78 -0.83
N HIS A 319 -11.50 14.02 -0.71
CA HIS A 319 -11.16 15.12 -1.63
C HIS A 319 -10.17 16.15 -1.08
N SER A 320 -9.88 16.14 0.22
CA SER A 320 -8.98 17.13 0.84
C SER A 320 -8.01 16.49 1.81
N GLN A 321 -6.92 17.21 2.08
CA GLN A 321 -5.85 16.83 3.01
C GLN A 321 -5.46 18.07 3.83
N PRO A 322 -5.93 18.24 5.09
CA PRO A 322 -6.74 17.29 5.88
C PRO A 322 -8.16 17.11 5.36
N GLY A 323 -8.75 15.95 5.64
CA GLY A 323 -10.13 15.61 5.32
C GLY A 323 -10.47 14.18 5.78
N SER A 324 -11.72 13.77 5.54
CA SER A 324 -12.18 12.40 5.67
C SER A 324 -12.82 11.95 4.35
N CYS A 325 -12.96 10.63 4.16
CA CYS A 325 -13.78 10.10 3.08
C CYS A 325 -15.23 10.53 3.28
N ASN A 326 -15.86 11.14 2.27
CA ASN A 326 -17.29 11.40 2.30
C ASN A 326 -17.99 10.23 1.61
N ILE A 327 -18.65 9.36 2.36
CA ILE A 327 -19.29 8.15 1.81
C ILE A 327 -20.36 8.46 0.74
N PHE A 328 -20.89 9.69 0.70
CA PHE A 328 -21.88 10.12 -0.31
C PHE A 328 -21.25 10.64 -1.61
N HIS A 329 -19.91 10.67 -1.71
CA HIS A 329 -19.19 10.99 -2.95
C HIS A 329 -18.85 9.72 -3.73
N ASP A 330 -19.81 8.79 -3.82
CA ASP A 330 -19.69 7.59 -4.63
C ASP A 330 -19.94 7.94 -6.11
N PRO A 331 -19.22 7.32 -7.07
CA PRO A 331 -19.47 7.52 -8.49
C PRO A 331 -20.94 7.32 -8.92
N ARG A 332 -21.67 6.41 -8.25
CA ARG A 332 -23.11 6.18 -8.51
C ARG A 332 -24.00 7.34 -8.09
N ASP A 333 -23.51 8.23 -7.24
CA ASP A 333 -24.20 9.45 -6.81
C ASP A 333 -23.83 10.67 -7.67
N GLY A 334 -23.12 10.47 -8.78
CA GLY A 334 -22.61 11.53 -9.63
C GLY A 334 -21.19 12.00 -9.26
N GLY A 335 -20.59 11.42 -8.21
CA GLY A 335 -19.18 11.54 -7.85
C GLY A 335 -18.58 12.95 -7.96
N TRP A 336 -17.27 12.99 -8.20
CA TRP A 336 -16.56 14.23 -8.56
C TRP A 336 -16.49 14.46 -10.06
N LEU A 337 -16.43 13.38 -10.84
CA LEU A 337 -16.60 13.44 -12.29
C LEU A 337 -18.10 13.56 -12.52
N SER A 338 -18.58 14.75 -12.88
CA SER A 338 -19.99 15.14 -13.07
C SER A 338 -20.79 14.31 -14.11
N GLN A 339 -20.31 13.14 -14.50
CA GLN A 339 -21.08 12.16 -15.25
C GLN A 339 -22.12 11.56 -14.31
N LYS A 340 -23.32 12.16 -14.36
CA LYS A 340 -24.51 11.63 -13.71
C LYS A 340 -24.76 10.22 -14.25
N VAL A 341 -24.41 9.21 -13.47
CA VAL A 341 -24.78 7.83 -13.78
C VAL A 341 -26.29 7.72 -13.56
N GLU A 342 -27.04 7.31 -14.59
CA GLU A 342 -28.46 7.00 -14.43
C GLU A 342 -28.61 5.83 -13.45
N GLY A 343 -29.31 6.03 -12.34
CA GLY A 343 -29.45 5.02 -11.30
C GLY A 343 -30.14 5.52 -10.03
N LYS A 344 -30.37 4.60 -9.09
CA LYS A 344 -31.03 4.89 -7.79
C LYS A 344 -30.12 5.60 -6.78
N GLY A 345 -28.83 5.73 -7.10
CA GLY A 345 -27.76 6.20 -6.22
C GLY A 345 -27.02 5.05 -5.53
N SER A 346 -26.03 5.37 -4.72
CA SER A 346 -25.29 4.39 -3.90
C SER A 346 -26.17 3.82 -2.77
N PRO A 347 -25.79 2.68 -2.16
CA PRO A 347 -26.49 2.14 -1.00
C PRO A 347 -26.64 3.14 0.14
N ALA A 348 -25.60 3.94 0.42
CA ALA A 348 -25.67 5.00 1.44
C ALA A 348 -26.77 6.03 1.13
N THR A 349 -26.85 6.51 -0.11
CA THR A 349 -27.88 7.48 -0.54
C THR A 349 -29.28 6.86 -0.47
N GLN A 350 -29.44 5.59 -0.83
CA GLN A 350 -30.72 4.90 -0.73
C GLN A 350 -31.17 4.71 0.72
N LEU A 351 -30.25 4.37 1.64
CA LEU A 351 -30.54 4.28 3.08
C LEU A 351 -30.99 5.63 3.67
N VAL A 352 -30.35 6.74 3.28
CA VAL A 352 -30.79 8.08 3.70
C VAL A 352 -32.20 8.39 3.20
N LYS A 353 -32.56 7.99 1.97
CA LYS A 353 -33.90 8.21 1.42
C LYS A 353 -34.99 7.43 2.17
N LEU A 354 -34.66 6.27 2.72
CA LEU A 354 -35.58 5.52 3.59
C LEU A 354 -35.85 6.28 4.89
N GLY A 355 -34.87 7.03 5.40
CA GLY A 355 -35.04 7.92 6.56
C GLY A 355 -35.17 7.14 7.87
N ASP A 356 -36.06 7.59 8.76
CA ASP A 356 -36.16 7.09 10.15
C ASP A 356 -36.42 5.57 10.24
N VAL A 357 -37.10 4.99 9.24
CA VAL A 357 -37.39 3.55 9.21
C VAL A 357 -36.13 2.67 9.10
N ALA A 358 -34.98 3.24 8.72
CA ALA A 358 -33.71 2.53 8.63
C ALA A 358 -32.89 2.59 9.94
N LEU A 359 -33.20 3.52 10.86
CA LEU A 359 -32.32 3.86 11.98
C LEU A 359 -32.02 2.68 12.90
N GLU A 360 -33.02 1.86 13.25
CA GLU A 360 -32.79 0.74 14.16
C GLU A 360 -31.76 -0.25 13.63
N GLN A 361 -31.89 -0.66 12.36
CA GLN A 361 -30.94 -1.60 11.74
C GLN A 361 -29.58 -0.97 11.46
N LEU A 362 -29.53 0.33 11.15
CA LEU A 362 -28.27 1.06 11.05
C LEU A 362 -27.54 1.12 12.39
N ILE A 363 -28.25 1.39 13.49
CA ILE A 363 -27.71 1.37 14.85
C ILE A 363 -27.17 -0.02 15.17
N ASP A 364 -27.92 -1.08 14.84
CA ASP A 364 -27.47 -2.45 15.08
C ASP A 364 -26.22 -2.84 14.28
N ALA A 365 -25.88 -2.11 13.21
CA ALA A 365 -24.73 -2.37 12.34
C ALA A 365 -23.53 -1.42 12.54
N VAL A 366 -23.56 -0.48 13.49
CA VAL A 366 -22.48 0.52 13.64
C VAL A 366 -21.11 -0.05 14.04
N ASP A 367 -21.06 -1.29 14.53
CA ASP A 367 -19.84 -2.02 14.86
C ASP A 367 -19.44 -3.06 13.79
N ASP A 368 -20.12 -3.08 12.63
CA ASP A 368 -19.77 -3.97 11.53
C ASP A 368 -18.38 -3.61 10.98
N ASN A 369 -17.39 -4.45 11.31
CA ASN A 369 -16.00 -4.29 10.89
C ASN A 369 -15.72 -4.75 9.45
N SER A 370 -16.74 -5.10 8.67
CA SER A 370 -16.59 -5.45 7.25
C SER A 370 -16.03 -4.26 6.47
N PHE A 371 -15.14 -4.55 5.52
CA PHE A 371 -14.55 -3.53 4.67
C PHE A 371 -15.55 -3.00 3.63
N THR A 372 -15.45 -1.71 3.33
CA THR A 372 -16.05 -1.10 2.13
C THR A 372 -15.00 -1.01 1.00
N ARG A 373 -15.31 -0.31 -0.09
CA ARG A 373 -14.33 0.07 -1.14
C ARG A 373 -13.77 1.49 -0.91
N CYS A 374 -14.30 2.22 0.06
CA CYS A 374 -13.83 3.54 0.47
C CYS A 374 -12.47 3.43 1.18
N VAL A 375 -11.50 4.23 0.76
CA VAL A 375 -10.20 4.35 1.45
C VAL A 375 -10.00 5.78 1.93
N GLY A 376 -9.93 5.95 3.26
CA GLY A 376 -9.60 7.20 3.93
C GLY A 376 -8.11 7.30 4.28
N TYR A 377 -7.62 8.52 4.51
CA TYR A 377 -6.27 8.79 5.00
C TYR A 377 -6.20 10.17 5.69
N HIS A 378 -5.18 10.40 6.52
CA HIS A 378 -4.95 11.74 7.08
C HIS A 378 -4.20 12.64 6.09
N ARG A 379 -3.09 12.13 5.55
CA ARG A 379 -2.27 12.74 4.49
C ARG A 379 -1.77 11.63 3.58
N ASN A 380 -1.69 11.91 2.29
CA ASN A 380 -1.23 10.92 1.31
C ASN A 380 0.29 10.91 1.12
N PHE A 381 1.03 11.78 1.83
CA PHE A 381 2.50 11.80 1.72
C PHE A 381 3.23 10.84 2.68
N TYR A 382 2.49 10.13 3.53
CA TYR A 382 2.94 8.98 4.31
C TYR A 382 1.78 7.99 4.47
N PHE A 383 2.08 6.75 4.85
CA PHE A 383 1.05 5.74 5.01
C PHE A 383 0.18 6.00 6.26
N SER A 384 -0.98 6.61 6.03
CA SER A 384 -2.08 6.76 7.00
C SER A 384 -3.39 6.17 6.49
N HIS A 385 -3.29 5.32 5.46
CA HIS A 385 -4.44 4.81 4.74
C HIS A 385 -5.15 3.73 5.54
N HIS A 386 -6.47 3.75 5.48
CA HIS A 386 -7.35 2.74 6.05
C HIS A 386 -8.58 2.60 5.15
N VAL A 387 -9.10 1.38 5.11
CA VAL A 387 -10.37 1.09 4.44
C VAL A 387 -11.48 1.41 5.43
N ILE A 388 -12.46 2.21 5.01
CA ILE A 388 -13.63 2.57 5.85
C ILE A 388 -14.46 1.30 6.08
N ARG A 389 -15.00 1.14 7.29
CA ARG A 389 -15.84 0.01 7.67
C ARG A 389 -17.31 0.25 7.34
N VAL A 390 -18.09 -0.82 7.23
CA VAL A 390 -19.55 -0.73 7.08
C VAL A 390 -20.16 0.00 8.29
N GLY A 391 -19.65 -0.24 9.50
CA GLY A 391 -20.07 0.46 10.70
C GLY A 391 -19.86 1.98 10.63
N ASP A 392 -18.70 2.43 10.14
CA ASP A 392 -18.40 3.86 9.92
C ASP A 392 -19.39 4.50 8.93
N CYS A 393 -19.75 3.75 7.87
CA CYS A 393 -20.76 4.18 6.92
C CYS A 393 -22.13 4.31 7.59
N CYS A 394 -22.54 3.33 8.40
CA CYS A 394 -23.81 3.35 9.12
C CYS A 394 -23.91 4.55 10.06
N GLN A 395 -22.87 4.84 10.83
CA GLN A 395 -22.80 6.04 11.68
C GLN A 395 -22.98 7.33 10.85
N THR A 396 -22.26 7.43 9.73
CA THR A 396 -22.35 8.61 8.84
C THR A 396 -23.74 8.76 8.22
N ILE A 397 -24.43 7.66 7.91
CA ILE A 397 -25.81 7.66 7.40
C ILE A 397 -26.79 8.10 8.49
N ILE A 398 -26.65 7.60 9.72
CA ILE A 398 -27.47 8.03 10.88
C ILE A 398 -27.34 9.54 11.08
N ASP A 399 -26.10 10.06 11.09
CA ASP A 399 -25.84 11.49 11.24
C ASP A 399 -26.43 12.33 10.09
N ARG A 400 -26.61 11.73 8.90
CA ARG A 400 -27.24 12.39 7.76
C ARG A 400 -28.76 12.39 7.84
N ILE A 401 -29.37 11.33 8.38
CA ILE A 401 -30.82 11.23 8.60
C ILE A 401 -31.23 12.14 9.76
N GLN A 402 -30.51 12.08 10.88
CA GLN A 402 -30.77 12.87 12.09
C GLN A 402 -29.49 13.63 12.54
N PRO A 403 -29.25 14.85 12.01
CA PRO A 403 -28.03 15.61 12.30
C PRO A 403 -28.07 16.20 13.72
N THR A 404 -27.57 15.44 14.69
CA THR A 404 -27.54 15.86 16.10
C THR A 404 -26.16 16.35 16.56
N GLY A 405 -25.09 15.98 15.84
CA GLY A 405 -23.71 16.26 16.20
C GLY A 405 -23.17 15.45 17.39
N ARG A 406 -23.96 14.50 17.92
CA ARG A 406 -23.58 13.65 19.05
C ARG A 406 -22.66 12.52 18.58
N ARG A 407 -21.64 12.21 19.37
CA ARG A 407 -20.73 11.07 19.14
C ARG A 407 -20.94 9.99 20.20
N PHE A 408 -20.82 8.74 19.79
CA PHE A 408 -20.90 7.56 20.64
C PHE A 408 -19.58 6.80 20.56
N ASP A 409 -19.15 6.23 21.70
CA ASP A 409 -17.90 5.47 21.78
C ASP A 409 -18.11 4.03 21.33
N ILE A 410 -18.15 3.84 20.00
CA ILE A 410 -18.39 2.53 19.38
C ILE A 410 -17.17 1.62 19.56
N GLU A 411 -15.95 2.16 19.49
CA GLU A 411 -14.72 1.36 19.60
C GLU A 411 -14.51 0.80 21.02
N GLY A 412 -14.86 1.57 22.06
CA GLY A 412 -14.71 1.15 23.45
C GLY A 412 -15.77 0.14 23.93
N ASP A 413 -17.05 0.42 23.71
CA ASP A 413 -18.17 -0.45 24.11
C ASP A 413 -19.33 -0.36 23.10
N PRO A 414 -19.29 -1.19 22.04
CA PRO A 414 -20.30 -1.20 20.99
C PRO A 414 -21.74 -1.38 21.51
N GLN A 415 -21.94 -2.22 22.52
CA GLN A 415 -23.27 -2.54 23.03
C GLN A 415 -23.87 -1.37 23.81
N ARG A 416 -23.06 -0.73 24.66
CA ARG A 416 -23.46 0.49 25.36
C ARG A 416 -23.70 1.64 24.39
N ALA A 417 -22.86 1.78 23.36
CA ALA A 417 -23.06 2.77 22.31
C ALA A 417 -24.40 2.57 21.59
N LYS A 418 -24.69 1.34 21.13
CA LYS A 418 -25.97 0.98 20.50
C LYS A 418 -27.17 1.25 21.40
N ALA A 419 -27.12 0.86 22.66
CA ALA A 419 -28.20 1.14 23.62
C ALA A 419 -28.45 2.65 23.77
N ALA A 420 -27.37 3.44 23.94
CA ALA A 420 -27.47 4.89 24.03
C ALA A 420 -28.00 5.53 22.73
N MET A 421 -27.61 5.00 21.56
CA MET A 421 -28.13 5.43 20.26
C MET A 421 -29.61 5.12 20.11
N LYS A 422 -30.10 3.94 20.53
CA LYS A 422 -31.53 3.59 20.48
C LYS A 422 -32.36 4.53 21.36
N VAL A 423 -31.93 4.79 22.59
CA VAL A 423 -32.59 5.76 23.47
C VAL A 423 -32.65 7.14 22.83
N TRP A 424 -31.56 7.58 22.22
CA TRP A 424 -31.44 8.92 21.67
C TRP A 424 -32.21 9.13 20.36
N TYR A 425 -32.02 8.25 19.37
CA TYR A 425 -32.58 8.41 18.03
C TYR A 425 -33.98 7.80 17.88
N LEU A 426 -34.34 6.79 18.68
CA LEU A 426 -35.63 6.11 18.59
C LEU A 426 -36.58 6.47 19.75
N GLY A 427 -36.07 7.06 20.83
CA GLY A 427 -36.87 7.40 22.02
C GLY A 427 -37.28 6.19 22.87
N ASN A 428 -36.61 5.04 22.70
CA ASN A 428 -36.89 3.77 23.39
C ASN A 428 -36.16 3.60 24.73
#